data_AF-A0AAD4WG66-F1
#
_entry.id   AF-A0AAD4WG66-F1
#
_cell.length_a   1.000
_cell.length_b   1.000
_cell.length_c   1.000
_cell.angle_alpha   90.00
_cell.angle_beta   90.00
_cell.angle_gamma   90.00
#
_symmetry.space_group_name_H-M   'P 1'
#
loop_
_entity.id
_entity.type
_entity.pdbx_description
1 polymer ?
#
loop_
_entity_poly.entity_id
_entity_poly.type
_entity_poly.pdbx_seq_one_letter_code
_entity_poly.pdbx_strand_id
1 'polypeptide(L)'
;MMPLGIGKRRVDLYYFEETYSAGFVFQVNGDHTSEPEKIRLWHRRLGHPSFLYFERLFPSLFTKVLSSSLRCEHCVLAKNHHVTFPSSSNKSEQPFAIVNTDVWGLLSFPTSANAK
;
A
#
# COMPACT_ATOMS: atom_id res chain seq x y z
N MET A 1 -7.18 5.87 8.04
CA MET A 1 -5.75 5.98 8.37
C MET A 1 -5.48 5.02 9.50
N MET A 2 -4.77 3.92 9.24
CA MET A 2 -4.51 2.87 10.23
C MET A 2 -3.18 3.22 10.92
N PRO A 3 -3.14 3.41 12.25
CA PRO A 3 -1.87 3.70 12.92
C PRO A 3 -1.01 2.43 12.93
N LEU A 4 0.21 2.53 12.39
CA LEU A 4 1.27 1.56 12.66
C LEU A 4 1.65 1.69 14.14
N GLY A 5 1.79 0.54 14.80
CA GLY A 5 1.74 0.35 16.26
C GLY A 5 2.47 1.38 17.13
N ILE A 6 1.84 1.73 18.26
CA ILE A 6 2.42 2.58 19.30
C ILE A 6 3.20 1.68 20.27
N GLY A 7 4.53 1.75 20.26
CA GLY A 7 5.39 1.11 21.26
C GLY A 7 5.81 2.11 22.35
N LYS A 8 5.93 1.66 23.60
CA LYS A 8 6.38 2.49 24.74
C LYS A 8 7.84 2.13 25.07
N ARG A 9 8.73 3.12 25.07
CA ARG A 9 10.15 2.92 25.41
C ARG A 9 10.35 2.87 26.92
N ARG A 10 11.04 1.83 27.43
CA ARG A 10 11.54 1.77 28.80
C ARG A 10 12.98 1.24 28.78
N VAL A 11 13.90 1.97 29.44
CA VAL A 11 15.31 1.57 29.61
C VAL A 11 15.92 1.13 28.26
N ASP A 12 15.83 2.00 27.26
CA ASP A 12 16.30 1.81 25.87
C ASP A 12 15.72 0.65 25.07
N LEU A 13 14.73 -0.08 25.60
CA LEU A 13 13.98 -1.08 24.84
C LEU A 13 12.57 -0.56 24.52
N TYR A 14 12.10 -0.81 23.30
CA TYR A 14 10.71 -0.55 22.92
C TYR A 14 9.86 -1.77 23.27
N TYR A 15 8.86 -1.57 24.11
CA TYR A 15 7.86 -2.58 24.43
C TYR A 15 6.57 -2.27 23.67
N PHE A 16 6.04 -3.27 22.97
CA PHE A 16 4.68 -3.20 22.45
C PHE A 16 3.74 -3.51 23.62
N GLU A 17 3.17 -2.47 24.23
CA GLU A 17 2.04 -2.67 25.15
C GLU A 17 0.84 -2.99 24.24
N GLU A 18 0.31 -4.21 24.33
CA GLU A 18 -0.97 -4.58 23.70
C GLU A 18 -2.09 -3.79 24.38
N THR A 19 -2.17 -2.49 24.08
CA THR A 19 -3.36 -1.72 24.36
C THR A 19 -4.40 -2.19 23.36
N TYR A 20 -5.13 -3.24 23.72
CA TYR A 20 -6.46 -3.51 23.19
C TYR A 20 -7.39 -2.35 23.59
N SER A 21 -7.08 -1.12 23.13
CA SER A 21 -8.12 -0.15 22.91
C SER A 21 -9.05 -0.80 21.88
N ALA A 22 -10.35 -0.63 22.05
CA ALA A 22 -11.40 -1.10 21.15
C ALA A 22 -11.31 -0.52 19.73
N GLY A 23 -10.15 -0.63 19.08
CA GLY A 23 -9.93 -0.44 17.66
C GLY A 23 -10.07 -1.81 17.03
N PHE A 24 -11.18 -2.00 16.30
CA PHE A 24 -11.47 -3.09 15.38
C PHE A 24 -10.39 -4.17 15.28
N VAL A 25 -10.29 -5.02 16.29
CA VAL A 25 -9.72 -6.34 16.11
C VAL A 25 -10.75 -7.04 15.24
N PHE A 26 -10.46 -7.23 13.95
CA PHE A 26 -11.22 -8.18 13.14
C PHE A 26 -10.94 -9.57 13.71
N GLN A 27 -11.62 -9.91 14.81
CA GLN A 27 -11.81 -11.28 15.22
C GLN A 27 -12.58 -11.96 14.09
N VAL A 28 -11.89 -12.81 13.35
CA VAL A 28 -12.53 -13.67 12.38
C VAL A 28 -13.05 -14.85 13.19
N ASN A 29 -14.34 -14.81 13.54
CA ASN A 29 -15.06 -16.02 13.93
C ASN A 29 -15.09 -16.93 12.70
N GLY A 30 -14.09 -17.81 12.63
CA GLY A 30 -13.89 -18.74 11.53
C GLY A 30 -14.92 -19.85 11.59
N ASP A 31 -16.14 -19.56 11.12
CA ASP A 31 -17.09 -20.62 10.74
C ASP A 31 -18.15 -20.18 9.70
N HIS A 32 -18.44 -18.88 9.57
CA HIS A 32 -19.53 -18.39 8.68
C HIS A 32 -19.13 -17.48 7.51
N THR A 33 -17.84 -17.22 7.27
CA THR A 33 -17.43 -16.39 6.12
C THR A 33 -17.47 -17.20 4.82
N SER A 34 -18.15 -16.69 3.80
CA SER A 34 -18.17 -17.32 2.47
C SER A 34 -16.75 -17.43 1.88
N GLU A 35 -16.50 -18.47 1.07
CA GLU A 35 -15.20 -18.66 0.38
C GLU A 35 -14.67 -17.40 -0.34
N PRO A 36 -15.46 -16.64 -1.12
CA PRO A 36 -14.96 -15.40 -1.75
C PRO A 36 -14.53 -14.33 -0.75
N GLU A 37 -15.16 -14.25 0.43
CA GLU A 37 -14.76 -13.31 1.48
C GLU A 37 -13.43 -13.71 2.13
N LYS A 38 -13.20 -15.01 2.34
CA LYS A 38 -11.90 -15.51 2.80
C LYS A 38 -10.80 -15.16 1.80
N ILE A 39 -11.04 -15.39 0.51
CA ILE A 39 -10.08 -15.05 -0.55
C ILE A 39 -9.83 -13.53 -0.57
N ARG A 40 -10.85 -12.69 -0.50
CA ARG A 40 -10.71 -11.22 -0.44
C ARG A 40 -9.92 -10.74 0.77
N LEU A 41 -10.13 -11.37 1.93
CA LEU A 41 -9.38 -11.06 3.15
C LEU A 41 -7.89 -11.34 2.97
N TRP A 42 -7.54 -12.54 2.50
CA TRP A 42 -6.16 -12.92 2.29
C TRP A 42 -5.49 -12.13 1.16
N HIS A 43 -6.22 -11.84 0.09
CA HIS A 43 -5.77 -10.94 -0.98
C HIS A 43 -5.35 -9.57 -0.44
N ARG A 44 -6.12 -8.98 0.49
CA ARG A 44 -5.75 -7.71 1.15
C ARG A 44 -4.54 -7.88 2.08
N ARG A 45 -4.51 -8.94 2.89
CA ARG A 45 -3.40 -9.21 3.84
C ARG A 45 -2.05 -9.45 3.15
N LEU A 46 -2.07 -10.04 1.96
CA LEU A 46 -0.86 -10.36 1.18
C LEU A 46 -0.41 -9.23 0.24
N GLY A 47 -1.01 -8.03 0.34
CA GLY A 47 -0.58 -6.89 -0.47
C GLY A 47 -1.08 -6.93 -1.91
N HIS A 48 -2.32 -7.36 -2.12
CA HIS A 48 -3.02 -7.29 -3.41
C HIS A 48 -2.36 -8.08 -4.57
N PRO A 49 -1.95 -9.35 -4.37
CA PRO A 49 -1.45 -10.18 -5.47
C PRO A 49 -2.53 -10.38 -6.53
N SER A 50 -2.14 -10.63 -7.78
CA SER A 50 -3.11 -10.96 -8.83
C SER A 50 -3.89 -12.22 -8.44
N PHE A 51 -5.21 -12.26 -8.68
CA PHE A 51 -6.03 -13.41 -8.28
C PHE A 51 -5.57 -14.72 -8.94
N LEU A 52 -5.07 -14.65 -10.18
CA LEU A 52 -4.50 -15.81 -10.87
C LEU A 52 -3.22 -16.32 -10.19
N TYR A 53 -2.34 -15.41 -9.77
CA TYR A 53 -1.13 -15.80 -9.03
C TYR A 53 -1.48 -16.31 -7.64
N PHE A 54 -2.46 -15.68 -6.98
CA PHE A 54 -2.91 -16.06 -5.65
C PHE A 54 -3.56 -17.46 -5.66
N GLU A 55 -4.33 -17.79 -6.69
CA GLU A 55 -4.87 -19.14 -6.93
C GLU A 55 -3.76 -20.20 -7.08
N ARG A 56 -2.69 -19.88 -7.81
CA ARG A 56 -1.53 -20.78 -7.95
C ARG A 56 -0.79 -21.01 -6.64
N LEU A 57 -0.71 -20.00 -5.79
CA LEU A 57 -0.07 -20.10 -4.47
C LEU A 57 -0.92 -20.87 -3.45
N PHE A 58 -2.24 -20.70 -3.49
CA PHE A 58 -3.16 -21.31 -2.54
C PHE A 58 -4.36 -21.99 -3.23
N PRO A 59 -4.17 -23.08 -3.99
CA PRO A 59 -5.24 -23.71 -4.77
C PRO A 59 -6.42 -24.18 -3.91
N SER A 60 -6.16 -24.57 -2.66
CA SER A 60 -7.17 -25.02 -1.70
C SER A 60 -8.21 -23.94 -1.37
N LEU A 61 -7.83 -22.66 -1.39
CA LEU A 61 -8.73 -21.53 -1.14
C LEU A 61 -9.66 -21.24 -2.33
N PHE A 62 -9.31 -21.70 -3.54
CA PHE A 62 -10.04 -21.41 -4.78
C PHE A 62 -10.90 -22.58 -5.27
N THR A 63 -11.06 -23.63 -4.46
CA THR A 63 -11.80 -24.86 -4.82
C THR A 63 -13.23 -24.64 -5.31
N LYS A 64 -13.91 -23.60 -4.81
CA LYS A 64 -15.31 -23.26 -5.16
C LYS A 64 -15.46 -21.92 -5.87
N VAL A 65 -14.36 -21.20 -6.11
CA VAL A 65 -14.37 -19.83 -6.59
C VAL A 65 -13.35 -19.65 -7.70
N LEU A 66 -13.83 -19.28 -8.89
CA LEU A 66 -12.95 -18.95 -10.01
C LEU A 66 -12.25 -17.62 -9.77
N SER A 67 -10.93 -17.58 -9.92
CA SER A 67 -10.14 -16.35 -9.75
C SER A 67 -10.59 -15.20 -10.67
N SER A 68 -11.11 -15.51 -11.85
CA SER A 68 -11.66 -14.54 -12.81
C SER A 68 -12.96 -13.87 -12.36
N SER A 69 -13.71 -14.49 -11.45
CA SER A 69 -14.95 -13.93 -10.89
C SER A 69 -14.69 -12.89 -9.79
N LEU A 70 -13.47 -12.83 -9.28
CA LEU A 70 -13.09 -11.94 -8.19
C LEU A 70 -12.64 -10.58 -8.73
N ARG A 71 -13.15 -9.52 -8.11
CA ARG A 71 -12.73 -8.13 -8.37
C ARG A 71 -12.34 -7.45 -7.08
N CYS A 72 -11.32 -6.60 -7.17
CA CYS A 72 -10.88 -5.72 -6.10
C CYS A 72 -10.73 -4.31 -6.66
N GLU A 73 -11.49 -3.37 -6.11
CA GLU A 73 -11.52 -1.98 -6.55
C GLU A 73 -10.13 -1.32 -6.46
N HIS A 74 -9.43 -1.48 -5.33
CA HIS A 74 -8.09 -0.93 -5.14
C HIS A 74 -7.09 -1.46 -6.18
N CYS A 75 -7.18 -2.74 -6.56
CA CYS A 75 -6.35 -3.32 -7.61
C CYS A 75 -6.64 -2.72 -8.98
N VAL A 76 -7.92 -2.48 -9.29
CA VAL A 76 -8.33 -1.85 -10.56
C VAL A 76 -7.80 -0.43 -10.62
N LEU A 77 -7.98 0.35 -9.55
CA LEU A 77 -7.49 1.72 -9.46
C LEU A 77 -5.95 1.78 -9.56
N ALA A 78 -5.24 0.88 -8.88
CA ALA A 78 -3.78 0.83 -8.92
C ALA A 78 -3.22 0.36 -10.28
N LYS A 79 -3.95 -0.50 -11.00
CA LYS A 79 -3.57 -0.97 -12.34
C LYS A 79 -4.09 -0.08 -13.47
N ASN A 80 -4.91 0.91 -13.15
CA ASN A 80 -5.35 1.86 -14.15
C ASN A 80 -4.13 2.67 -14.59
N HIS A 81 -3.73 2.49 -15.85
CA HIS A 81 -2.66 3.28 -16.41
C HIS A 81 -3.18 4.70 -16.57
N HIS A 82 -2.38 5.68 -16.14
CA HIS A 82 -2.67 7.05 -16.51
C HIS A 82 -2.66 7.14 -18.03
N VAL A 83 -3.59 7.91 -18.60
CA VAL A 83 -3.57 8.21 -20.04
C VAL A 83 -2.17 8.74 -20.38
N THR A 84 -1.67 8.37 -21.55
CA THR A 84 -0.38 8.89 -22.05
C THR A 84 -0.35 10.40 -21.89
N PHE A 85 0.69 10.92 -21.25
CA PHE A 85 0.87 12.35 -21.16
C PHE A 85 0.91 12.94 -22.58
N PRO A 86 0.23 14.08 -22.82
CA PRO A 86 0.36 14.76 -24.09
C PRO A 86 1.83 15.08 -24.34
N SER A 87 2.26 15.01 -25.60
CA SER A 87 3.60 15.42 -25.98
C SER A 87 3.82 16.89 -25.60
N SER A 88 4.71 17.15 -24.65
CA SER A 88 5.09 18.52 -24.31
C SER A 88 5.93 19.13 -25.42
N SER A 89 5.67 20.39 -25.77
CA SER A 89 6.51 21.20 -26.66
C SER A 89 7.76 21.78 -25.98
N ASN A 90 8.02 21.44 -24.71
CA ASN A 90 9.21 21.84 -23.96
C ASN A 90 10.47 21.06 -24.37
N LYS A 91 10.72 20.99 -25.68
CA LYS A 91 11.94 20.40 -26.24
C LYS A 91 12.75 21.52 -26.85
N SER A 92 14.05 21.48 -26.61
CA SER A 92 14.99 22.45 -27.15
C SER A 92 15.65 21.89 -28.40
N GLU A 93 15.72 22.67 -29.47
CA GLU A 93 16.43 22.31 -30.71
C GLU A 93 17.91 22.71 -30.68
N GLN A 94 18.32 23.52 -29.71
CA GLN A 94 19.68 24.04 -29.57
C GLN A 94 20.18 23.89 -28.13
N PRO A 95 21.48 23.65 -27.91
CA PRO A 95 22.04 23.62 -26.56
C PRO A 95 21.71 24.90 -25.79
N PHE A 96 21.31 24.76 -24.52
CA PHE A 96 21.00 25.85 -23.58
C PHE A 96 19.81 26.76 -23.93
N ALA A 97 19.00 26.48 -24.96
CA ALA A 97 17.86 27.35 -25.27
C ALA A 97 16.68 27.22 -24.28
N ILE A 98 16.66 26.17 -23.45
CA ILE A 98 15.68 25.97 -22.38
C ILE A 98 16.42 25.50 -21.11
N VAL A 99 16.19 26.18 -19.98
CA VAL A 99 16.69 25.79 -18.66
C VAL A 99 15.50 25.58 -17.73
N ASN A 100 15.26 24.34 -17.32
CA ASN A 100 14.24 24.02 -16.33
C ASN A 100 14.85 24.12 -14.94
N THR A 101 14.30 24.99 -14.09
CA THR A 101 14.64 25.05 -12.67
C THR A 101 13.43 24.61 -11.87
N ASP A 102 13.63 23.66 -10.97
CA ASP A 102 12.59 23.18 -10.07
C ASP A 102 12.97 23.57 -8.64
N VAL A 103 12.02 24.13 -7.90
CA VAL A 103 12.21 24.47 -6.49
C VAL A 103 11.53 23.38 -5.68
N TRP A 104 12.29 22.36 -5.33
CA TRP A 104 11.88 21.42 -4.30
C TRP A 104 11.79 22.22 -3.01
N GLY A 105 10.56 22.38 -2.48
CA GLY A 105 10.31 23.20 -1.30
C GLY A 105 11.24 22.82 -0.14
N LEU A 106 11.66 23.83 0.64
CA LEU A 106 12.48 23.63 1.83
C LEU A 106 11.82 22.59 2.76
N LEU A 107 12.63 21.68 3.30
CA LEU A 107 12.21 20.81 4.40
C LEU A 107 11.73 21.70 5.54
N SER A 108 10.46 21.53 5.95
CA SER A 108 9.82 22.32 7.02
C SER A 108 10.35 22.03 8.43
N PHE A 109 11.47 21.32 8.56
CA PHE A 109 12.05 20.97 9.84
C PHE A 109 13.49 21.47 9.93
N PRO A 110 13.83 22.33 10.91
CA PRO A 110 15.22 22.67 11.18
C PRO A 110 15.94 21.39 11.62
N THR A 111 16.88 20.93 10.81
CA THR A 111 17.79 19.86 11.20
C THR A 111 18.75 20.45 12.23
N SER A 112 18.73 19.96 13.47
CA SER A 112 19.69 20.34 14.51
C SER A 112 21.05 19.68 14.22
N ALA A 113 21.71 20.10 13.15
CA ALA A 113 23.12 19.81 12.94
C ALA A 113 23.93 20.83 13.74
N ASN A 114 24.05 20.59 15.05
CA ASN A 114 25.07 21.22 15.86
C ASN A 114 26.42 20.66 15.43
N ALA A 115 27.04 21.28 14.41
CA ALA A 115 28.47 21.17 14.17
C ALA A 115 29.17 22.17 15.09
N LYS A 116 29.86 21.66 16.11
CA LYS A 116 30.92 22.37 16.83
C LYS A 116 32.16 21.51 16.83
#